data_AF-A0A267M8N4-F1
#
_entry.id   AF-A0A267M8N4-F1
#
_cell.length_a   1.000
_cell.length_b   1.000
_cell.length_c   1.000
_cell.angle_alpha   90.00
_cell.angle_beta   90.00
_cell.angle_gamma   90.00
#
_symmetry.space_group_name_H-M   'P 1'
#
loop_
_entity.id
_entity.type
_entity.pdbx_description
1 polymer ?
#
loop_
_entity_poly.entity_id
_entity_poly.type
_entity_poly.pdbx_seq_one_letter_code
_entity_poly.pdbx_strand_id
1 'polypeptide(L)'
;MKKAISVILILLIFIVTISYGGVNDPYRNGYIEGYLKEKYDNKVKIEEYDGTIHEIELARNVVLKIDDILVKPNDMKEGMEVYGDIKGKRLITLEAYSTEKLGYISPQSKTLRGVVKKIDRDTLNIKLITGEEKLFFTSPITIVNKSGESIGLDSLYIGDEVKLYFDEYDTDIISRMEIRNNSIKVKDIYKAKLVRVDEIENKITLENIYNFTDGKWSEIKPMATIEYDYDTPMYLKAQSISNDKLKYFVGKTVYLAVEDFFGEDKIKKLVLQEKYSKIYSDKIRKINYFSDSLELRNNKNLTLSEGTIILKDGRLVEKSIIDEENDALIIADGYKDSLHASVIDIYNTSINNSNIGQKHIYAGRMNRIFEDSVYLNDFYILKENEWYSFRTEDEDDEKRLYYDEDTKIYNLEEKEIISAKEFFQGNFSVDEDDDEIDDRDLKDWYTYFYTDGDRITVGYIMKDLDSLGKERITTGHVQKVENSSSTGWTLTLMNSKDWSDHKEKWIMKNSSININLEKAMIIKDDKIITPEELLMKDSLYIIRDDYDGKIVIVK
;
A
#
# COMPACT_ATOMS: atom_id res chain seq x y z
N MET A 1 -36.23 79.64 -24.08
CA MET A 1 -37.32 78.78 -23.54
C MET A 1 -37.01 77.28 -23.47
N LYS A 2 -36.05 76.70 -24.21
CA LYS A 2 -35.71 75.27 -24.08
C LYS A 2 -34.81 74.90 -22.87
N LYS A 3 -34.05 75.86 -22.32
CA LYS A 3 -33.15 75.60 -21.16
C LYS A 3 -33.84 75.60 -19.80
N ALA A 4 -34.99 76.29 -19.65
CA ALA A 4 -35.73 76.34 -18.39
C ALA A 4 -36.52 75.04 -18.11
N ILE A 5 -36.96 74.34 -19.17
CA ILE A 5 -37.73 73.10 -19.05
C ILE A 5 -36.82 71.92 -18.64
N SER A 6 -35.57 71.86 -19.12
CA SER A 6 -34.62 70.81 -18.70
C SER A 6 -34.21 70.92 -17.23
N VAL A 7 -34.10 72.14 -16.67
CA VAL A 7 -33.70 72.30 -15.27
C VAL A 7 -34.82 71.90 -14.32
N ILE A 8 -36.09 72.16 -14.67
CA ILE A 8 -37.25 71.72 -13.88
C ILE A 8 -37.43 70.20 -13.96
N LEU A 9 -37.15 69.57 -15.11
CA LEU A 9 -37.23 68.11 -15.26
C LEU A 9 -36.13 67.38 -14.47
N ILE A 10 -34.91 67.94 -14.41
CA ILE A 10 -33.81 67.37 -13.59
C ILE A 10 -34.07 67.57 -12.10
N LEU A 11 -34.69 68.69 -11.69
CA LEU A 11 -35.06 68.90 -10.28
C LEU A 11 -36.20 67.97 -9.83
N LEU A 12 -37.12 67.57 -10.73
CA LEU A 12 -38.19 66.63 -10.41
C LEU A 12 -37.69 65.17 -10.29
N ILE A 13 -36.63 64.80 -11.01
CA ILE A 13 -36.02 63.46 -10.92
C ILE A 13 -35.24 63.29 -9.60
N PHE A 14 -34.78 64.37 -8.96
CA PHE A 14 -34.11 64.31 -7.66
C PHE A 14 -35.07 64.27 -6.44
N ILE A 15 -36.39 64.37 -6.63
CA ILE A 15 -37.36 64.36 -5.51
C ILE A 15 -38.04 62.98 -5.33
N VAL A 16 -37.74 61.99 -6.18
CA VAL A 16 -38.27 60.62 -6.01
C VAL A 16 -37.14 59.60 -5.89
N THR A 17 -36.31 59.78 -4.87
CA THR A 17 -35.60 58.66 -4.25
C THR A 17 -35.88 58.68 -2.75
N ILE A 18 -37.14 58.44 -2.39
CA ILE A 18 -37.41 57.80 -1.10
C ILE A 18 -36.95 56.36 -1.29
N SER A 19 -35.67 56.11 -1.02
CA SER A 19 -35.22 54.76 -0.71
C SER A 19 -36.04 54.31 0.49
N TYR A 20 -36.94 53.35 0.29
CA TYR A 20 -37.44 52.51 1.36
C TYR A 20 -36.25 51.68 1.86
N GLY A 21 -35.41 52.31 2.69
CA GLY A 21 -34.37 51.63 3.44
C GLY A 21 -35.03 50.66 4.39
N GLY A 22 -34.59 49.39 4.29
CA GLY A 22 -34.90 48.22 5.09
C GLY A 22 -35.86 48.41 6.26
N VAL A 23 -36.99 47.72 6.18
CA VAL A 23 -37.95 47.58 7.28
C VAL A 23 -37.35 46.79 8.46
N ASN A 24 -36.24 46.07 8.24
CA ASN A 24 -35.47 45.38 9.27
C ASN A 24 -34.03 45.91 9.23
N ASP A 25 -33.70 46.82 10.14
CA ASP A 25 -32.31 47.16 10.45
C ASP A 25 -32.05 46.62 11.86
N PRO A 26 -31.06 45.75 12.07
CA PRO A 26 -30.76 45.19 13.39
C PRO A 26 -30.49 46.28 14.45
N TYR A 27 -30.03 47.48 14.04
CA TYR A 27 -29.88 48.62 14.94
C TYR A 27 -31.22 49.26 15.39
N ARG A 28 -32.31 49.04 14.65
CA ARG A 28 -33.67 49.46 15.01
C ARG A 28 -34.42 48.39 15.79
N ASN A 29 -34.23 47.13 15.43
CA ASN A 29 -34.91 45.99 16.04
C ASN A 29 -34.30 45.61 17.39
N GLY A 30 -33.03 45.96 17.62
CA GLY A 30 -32.34 45.70 18.89
C GLY A 30 -31.86 44.26 19.03
N TYR A 31 -31.92 43.46 17.96
CA TYR A 31 -31.39 42.11 17.88
C TYR A 31 -30.95 41.80 16.44
N ILE A 32 -30.16 40.75 16.28
CA ILE A 32 -29.78 40.15 15.00
C ILE A 32 -29.81 38.63 15.11
N GLU A 33 -30.25 37.96 14.05
CA GLU A 33 -30.29 36.50 13.95
C GLU A 33 -29.80 36.06 12.57
N GLY A 34 -29.12 34.91 12.49
CA GLY A 34 -28.56 34.41 11.23
C GLY A 34 -27.34 33.53 11.42
N TYR A 35 -26.40 33.56 10.49
CA TYR A 35 -25.18 32.74 10.53
C TYR A 35 -23.93 33.58 10.76
N LEU A 36 -23.06 33.14 11.67
CA LEU A 36 -21.77 33.77 11.92
C LEU A 36 -20.84 33.52 10.72
N LYS A 37 -20.41 34.57 10.02
CA LYS A 37 -19.53 34.46 8.83
C LYS A 37 -18.08 34.62 9.17
N GLU A 38 -17.75 35.64 9.95
CA GLU A 38 -16.39 35.98 10.32
C GLU A 38 -16.40 36.61 11.72
N LYS A 39 -15.29 36.44 12.45
CA LYS A 39 -15.07 37.08 13.75
C LYS A 39 -13.72 37.78 13.80
N TYR A 40 -13.69 38.89 14.50
CA TYR A 40 -12.48 39.66 14.79
C TYR A 40 -12.49 40.04 16.28
N ASP A 41 -11.35 40.49 16.81
CA ASP A 41 -11.18 40.77 18.25
C ASP A 41 -12.22 41.74 18.85
N ASN A 42 -12.80 42.62 18.04
CA ASN A 42 -13.75 43.65 18.48
C ASN A 42 -15.04 43.73 17.65
N LYS A 43 -15.27 42.80 16.72
CA LYS A 43 -16.41 42.83 15.81
C LYS A 43 -16.77 41.44 15.28
N VAL A 44 -18.03 41.27 14.90
CA VAL A 44 -18.52 40.05 14.25
C VAL A 44 -19.24 40.40 12.96
N LYS A 45 -19.23 39.48 12.01
CA LYS A 45 -19.95 39.58 10.74
C LYS A 45 -21.01 38.50 10.69
N ILE A 46 -22.27 38.89 10.60
CA ILE A 46 -23.43 38.00 10.64
C ILE A 46 -24.20 38.16 9.33
N GLU A 47 -24.56 37.03 8.71
CA GLU A 47 -25.46 36.97 7.57
C GLU A 47 -26.86 36.61 8.07
N GLU A 48 -27.83 37.53 7.94
CA GLU A 48 -29.23 37.27 8.29
C GLU A 48 -29.86 36.26 7.31
N TYR A 49 -31.01 35.68 7.67
CA TYR A 49 -31.67 34.66 6.85
C TYR A 49 -32.11 35.14 5.46
N ASP A 50 -32.23 36.45 5.26
CA ASP A 50 -32.53 37.06 3.95
C ASP A 50 -31.28 37.29 3.07
N GLY A 51 -30.10 36.89 3.57
CA GLY A 51 -28.81 37.03 2.89
C GLY A 51 -28.13 38.38 3.09
N THR A 52 -28.70 39.29 3.88
CA THR A 52 -28.04 40.57 4.21
C THR A 52 -26.92 40.36 5.23
N ILE A 53 -25.82 41.11 5.07
CA ILE A 53 -24.61 40.94 5.89
C ILE A 53 -24.37 42.20 6.72
N HIS A 54 -24.23 41.99 8.03
CA HIS A 54 -24.02 43.05 9.01
C HIS A 54 -22.70 42.85 9.75
N GLU A 55 -21.93 43.93 9.85
CA GLU A 55 -20.70 43.99 10.65
C GLU A 55 -20.99 44.80 11.92
N ILE A 56 -20.87 44.15 13.09
CA ILE A 56 -21.31 44.70 14.37
C ILE A 56 -20.15 44.69 15.37
N GLU A 57 -19.91 45.83 16.00
CA GLU A 57 -18.92 45.96 17.08
C GLU A 57 -19.38 45.25 18.36
N LEU A 58 -18.46 44.56 19.01
CA LEU A 58 -18.69 43.98 20.33
C LEU A 58 -18.65 45.06 21.41
N ALA A 59 -19.52 44.94 22.42
CA ALA A 59 -19.38 45.68 23.67
C ALA A 59 -18.17 45.16 24.46
N ARG A 60 -17.55 46.01 25.32
CA ARG A 60 -16.39 45.62 26.15
C ARG A 60 -16.64 44.42 27.07
N ASN A 61 -17.90 44.13 27.36
CA ASN A 61 -18.35 43.10 28.27
C ASN A 61 -19.52 42.34 27.63
N VAL A 62 -19.36 42.02 26.34
CA VAL A 62 -20.27 41.14 25.60
C VAL A 62 -20.34 39.77 26.28
N VAL A 63 -21.55 39.22 26.37
CA VAL A 63 -21.79 37.87 26.86
C VAL A 63 -21.90 36.94 25.66
N LEU A 64 -20.98 35.98 25.56
CA LEU A 64 -20.98 34.98 24.49
C LEU A 64 -21.37 33.63 25.06
N LYS A 65 -22.28 32.96 24.38
CA LYS A 65 -22.78 31.64 24.79
C LYS A 65 -22.86 30.68 23.60
N ILE A 66 -22.68 29.39 23.89
CA ILE A 66 -23.03 28.29 22.98
C ILE A 66 -23.94 27.35 23.76
N ASP A 67 -25.15 27.10 23.26
CA ASP A 67 -26.16 26.27 23.92
C ASP A 67 -26.35 26.62 25.42
N ASP A 68 -26.50 27.91 25.70
CA ASP A 68 -26.62 28.51 27.04
C ASP A 68 -25.36 28.47 27.93
N ILE A 69 -24.25 27.90 27.44
CA ILE A 69 -22.97 27.82 28.16
C ILE A 69 -22.11 29.04 27.82
N LEU A 70 -21.59 29.73 28.84
CA LEU A 70 -20.67 30.86 28.64
C LEU A 70 -19.35 30.41 27.97
N VAL A 71 -18.97 31.09 26.89
CA VAL A 71 -17.77 30.76 26.10
C VAL A 71 -16.88 31.97 25.86
N LYS A 72 -15.66 31.72 25.39
CA LYS A 72 -14.75 32.76 24.90
C LYS A 72 -15.03 33.05 23.42
N PRO A 73 -14.64 34.22 22.90
CA PRO A 73 -14.77 34.53 21.47
C PRO A 73 -14.13 33.48 20.54
N ASN A 74 -13.06 32.82 21.00
CA ASN A 74 -12.36 31.79 20.23
C ASN A 74 -13.19 30.51 20.01
N ASP A 75 -14.17 30.24 20.87
CA ASP A 75 -14.95 29.00 20.84
C ASP A 75 -16.08 29.03 19.79
N MET A 76 -16.54 30.22 19.39
CA MET A 76 -17.54 30.40 18.32
C MET A 76 -16.92 30.15 16.95
N LYS A 77 -17.52 29.29 16.13
CA LYS A 77 -17.03 28.94 14.79
C LYS A 77 -17.90 29.55 13.71
N GLU A 78 -17.27 29.86 12.58
CA GLU A 78 -17.99 30.29 11.37
C GLU A 78 -18.98 29.19 10.95
N GLY A 79 -20.16 29.61 10.49
CA GLY A 79 -21.27 28.74 10.12
C GLY A 79 -22.23 28.38 11.26
N MET A 80 -21.94 28.76 12.51
CA MET A 80 -22.92 28.63 13.61
C MET A 80 -24.11 29.54 13.37
N GLU A 81 -25.31 29.02 13.64
CA GLU A 81 -26.52 29.82 13.75
C GLU A 81 -26.46 30.61 15.05
N VAL A 82 -26.79 31.89 15.00
CA VAL A 82 -26.61 32.83 16.10
C VAL A 82 -27.81 33.74 16.30
N TYR A 83 -28.03 34.12 17.55
CA TYR A 83 -28.96 35.16 17.97
C TYR A 83 -28.24 36.14 18.90
N GLY A 84 -28.30 37.44 18.65
CA GLY A 84 -27.62 38.41 19.49
C GLY A 84 -28.42 39.68 19.75
N ASP A 85 -28.36 40.18 20.99
CA ASP A 85 -28.99 41.45 21.35
C ASP A 85 -28.06 42.63 21.03
N ILE A 86 -28.64 43.68 20.47
CA ILE A 86 -27.96 44.91 20.08
C ILE A 86 -28.48 46.07 20.91
N LYS A 87 -27.55 46.80 21.54
CA LYS A 87 -27.86 48.05 22.23
C LYS A 87 -27.12 49.23 21.57
N GLY A 88 -27.88 50.08 20.90
CA GLY A 88 -27.31 51.16 20.09
C GLY A 88 -26.64 50.58 18.84
N LYS A 89 -25.31 50.62 18.77
CA LYS A 89 -24.52 50.05 17.66
C LYS A 89 -23.59 48.90 18.08
N ARG A 90 -23.79 48.36 19.28
CA ARG A 90 -22.93 47.33 19.84
C ARG A 90 -23.71 46.09 20.22
N LEU A 91 -23.12 44.94 19.95
CA LEU A 91 -23.59 43.64 20.39
C LEU A 91 -23.30 43.47 21.88
N ILE A 92 -24.33 43.17 22.67
CA ILE A 92 -24.22 42.96 24.13
C ILE A 92 -24.29 41.49 24.52
N THR A 93 -24.98 40.68 23.72
CA THR A 93 -25.08 39.22 23.88
C THR A 93 -24.98 38.57 22.50
N LEU A 94 -24.41 37.38 22.44
CA LEU A 94 -24.46 36.51 21.26
C LEU A 94 -24.57 35.08 21.75
N GLU A 95 -25.70 34.44 21.44
CA GLU A 95 -25.95 33.01 21.60
C GLU A 95 -25.66 32.35 20.26
N ALA A 96 -24.93 31.24 20.29
CA ALA A 96 -24.70 30.40 19.12
C ALA A 96 -25.24 28.99 19.40
N TYR A 97 -25.79 28.36 18.38
CA TYR A 97 -26.36 27.01 18.47
C TYR A 97 -25.43 26.00 17.82
N SER A 98 -25.15 24.90 18.50
CA SER A 98 -24.38 23.81 17.90
C SER A 98 -25.17 23.19 16.75
N THR A 99 -24.59 23.16 15.55
CA THR A 99 -25.23 22.55 14.37
C THR A 99 -25.43 21.05 14.59
N GLU A 100 -26.53 20.48 14.07
CA GLU A 100 -27.00 19.08 14.27
C GLU A 100 -25.98 17.94 14.02
N LYS A 101 -24.79 18.21 13.48
CA LYS A 101 -23.71 17.22 13.35
C LYS A 101 -22.75 17.26 14.54
N LEU A 102 -23.17 16.67 15.66
CA LEU A 102 -22.25 16.24 16.72
C LEU A 102 -21.18 15.32 16.11
N GLY A 103 -19.90 15.68 16.26
CA GLY A 103 -18.77 14.85 15.80
C GLY A 103 -18.20 15.16 14.41
N TYR A 104 -18.74 16.15 13.68
CA TYR A 104 -18.09 16.61 12.44
C TYR A 104 -16.77 17.30 12.76
N ILE A 105 -15.70 16.82 12.12
CA ILE A 105 -14.38 17.43 12.14
C ILE A 105 -14.07 17.92 10.73
N SER A 106 -13.18 18.89 10.58
CA SER A 106 -12.70 19.24 9.24
C SER A 106 -12.17 17.98 8.56
N PRO A 107 -12.47 17.72 7.27
CA PRO A 107 -11.99 16.53 6.58
C PRO A 107 -10.50 16.31 6.82
N GLN A 108 -10.11 15.08 7.08
CA GLN A 108 -8.71 14.68 7.34
C GLN A 108 -8.05 15.30 8.59
N SER A 109 -8.79 15.96 9.49
CA SER A 109 -8.21 16.61 10.68
C SER A 109 -7.90 15.64 11.82
N LYS A 110 -8.57 14.49 11.90
CA LYS A 110 -8.18 13.37 12.77
C LYS A 110 -7.21 12.49 12.00
N THR A 111 -6.01 12.34 12.54
CA THR A 111 -4.99 11.46 11.97
C THR A 111 -4.49 10.45 12.98
N LEU A 112 -4.44 9.18 12.59
CA LEU A 112 -3.81 8.12 13.36
C LEU A 112 -2.64 7.55 12.57
N ARG A 113 -1.67 6.98 13.28
CA ARG A 113 -0.51 6.32 12.69
C ARG A 113 -0.31 4.96 13.34
N GLY A 114 0.11 3.98 12.55
CA GLY A 114 0.36 2.64 13.03
C GLY A 114 0.94 1.72 11.97
N VAL A 115 1.03 0.44 12.31
CA VAL A 115 1.53 -0.63 11.45
C VAL A 115 0.41 -1.61 11.15
N VAL A 116 0.28 -2.02 9.87
CA VAL A 116 -0.70 -3.02 9.46
C VAL A 116 -0.35 -4.39 10.06
N LYS A 117 -1.25 -4.93 10.88
CA LYS A 117 -1.11 -6.24 11.52
C LYS A 117 -1.87 -7.33 10.78
N LYS A 118 -3.06 -7.01 10.30
CA LYS A 118 -3.90 -7.95 9.54
C LYS A 118 -4.69 -7.18 8.50
N ILE A 119 -4.86 -7.83 7.35
CA ILE A 119 -5.69 -7.37 6.25
C ILE A 119 -6.77 -8.42 6.02
N ASP A 120 -8.03 -8.00 6.04
CA ASP A 120 -9.16 -8.88 5.76
C ASP A 120 -10.27 -8.13 5.02
N ARG A 121 -10.24 -8.21 3.68
CA ARG A 121 -11.17 -7.54 2.76
C ARG A 121 -11.24 -6.03 3.04
N ASP A 122 -12.38 -5.54 3.51
CA ASP A 122 -12.59 -4.15 3.83
C ASP A 122 -12.09 -3.76 5.23
N THR A 123 -11.55 -4.71 6.01
CA THR A 123 -11.11 -4.48 7.39
C THR A 123 -9.61 -4.57 7.57
N LEU A 124 -9.07 -3.71 8.44
CA LEU A 124 -7.65 -3.61 8.76
C LEU A 124 -7.44 -3.60 10.26
N ASN A 125 -6.65 -4.53 10.79
CA ASN A 125 -6.14 -4.41 12.15
C ASN A 125 -4.82 -3.65 12.12
N ILE A 126 -4.77 -2.51 12.80
CA ILE A 126 -3.61 -1.62 12.87
C ILE A 126 -3.13 -1.52 14.31
N LYS A 127 -1.83 -1.75 14.51
CA LYS A 127 -1.15 -1.44 15.77
C LYS A 127 -0.74 0.02 15.77
N LEU A 128 -1.40 0.83 16.60
CA LEU A 128 -1.10 2.25 16.75
C LEU A 128 0.27 2.46 17.40
N ILE A 129 0.84 3.66 17.24
CA ILE A 129 2.11 4.03 17.89
C ILE A 129 2.04 3.90 19.42
N THR A 130 0.85 4.00 20.01
CA THR A 130 0.60 3.78 21.45
C THR A 130 0.77 2.31 21.88
N GLY A 131 0.87 1.38 20.93
CA GLY A 131 0.91 -0.06 21.15
C GLY A 131 -0.46 -0.74 21.14
N GLU A 132 -1.55 0.02 21.12
CA GLU A 132 -2.91 -0.49 21.02
C GLU A 132 -3.19 -1.06 19.62
N GLU A 133 -3.81 -2.23 19.55
CA GLU A 133 -4.34 -2.79 18.31
C GLU A 133 -5.80 -2.39 18.14
N LYS A 134 -6.13 -1.81 16.98
CA LYS A 134 -7.49 -1.36 16.68
C LYS A 134 -7.91 -1.78 15.27
N LEU A 135 -9.18 -2.16 15.15
CA LEU A 135 -9.83 -2.49 13.89
C LEU A 135 -10.33 -1.22 13.20
N PHE A 136 -10.04 -1.09 11.91
CA PHE A 136 -10.53 -0.03 11.04
C PHE A 136 -11.18 -0.62 9.79
N PHE A 137 -12.00 0.19 9.13
CA PHE A 137 -12.74 -0.18 7.94
C PHE A 137 -12.33 0.71 6.77
N THR A 138 -12.36 0.13 5.58
CA THR A 138 -12.20 0.82 4.30
C THR A 138 -13.50 0.75 3.54
N SER A 139 -13.64 1.59 2.52
CA SER A 139 -14.80 1.64 1.65
C SER A 139 -14.35 1.91 0.22
N PRO A 140 -15.23 1.77 -0.80
CA PRO A 140 -14.87 2.09 -2.18
C PRO A 140 -14.42 3.55 -2.40
N ILE A 141 -14.72 4.46 -1.47
CA ILE A 141 -14.29 5.87 -1.53
C ILE A 141 -13.02 6.15 -0.71
N THR A 142 -12.46 5.15 -0.03
CA THR A 142 -11.21 5.30 0.72
C THR A 142 -10.06 5.51 -0.25
N ILE A 143 -9.42 6.68 -0.17
CA ILE A 143 -8.28 7.01 -1.03
C ILE A 143 -7.00 6.45 -0.42
N VAL A 144 -6.25 5.65 -1.17
CA VAL A 144 -4.95 5.13 -0.72
C VAL A 144 -3.84 5.76 -1.55
N ASN A 145 -2.90 6.40 -0.86
CA ASN A 145 -1.76 7.05 -1.48
C ASN A 145 -0.45 6.40 -1.03
N LYS A 146 0.47 6.23 -1.97
CA LYS A 146 1.87 5.83 -1.72
C LYS A 146 2.77 6.73 -2.54
N SER A 147 3.74 7.38 -1.91
CA SER A 147 4.64 8.33 -2.57
C SER A 147 3.95 9.50 -3.29
N GLY A 148 2.74 9.85 -2.87
CA GLY A 148 1.93 10.91 -3.51
C GLY A 148 1.09 10.44 -4.69
N GLU A 149 1.20 9.17 -5.11
CA GLU A 149 0.36 8.57 -6.14
C GLU A 149 -0.80 7.81 -5.52
N SER A 150 -1.98 7.90 -6.13
CA SER A 150 -3.16 7.10 -5.75
C SER A 150 -2.97 5.68 -6.27
N ILE A 151 -3.07 4.71 -5.37
CA ILE A 151 -2.92 3.28 -5.66
C ILE A 151 -4.11 2.49 -5.14
N GLY A 152 -4.21 1.23 -5.56
CA GLY A 152 -5.19 0.29 -5.03
C GLY A 152 -4.88 -0.12 -3.59
N LEU A 153 -5.93 -0.52 -2.85
CA LEU A 153 -5.79 -1.01 -1.47
C LEU A 153 -5.13 -2.41 -1.42
N ASP A 154 -5.20 -3.17 -2.52
CA ASP A 154 -4.55 -4.46 -2.74
C ASP A 154 -3.00 -4.38 -2.80
N SER A 155 -2.45 -3.18 -2.98
CA SER A 155 -1.01 -2.90 -2.83
C SER A 155 -0.52 -2.84 -1.37
N LEU A 156 -1.41 -2.94 -0.39
CA LEU A 156 -1.09 -2.91 1.04
C LEU A 156 -0.52 -4.26 1.51
N TYR A 157 0.52 -4.21 2.33
CA TYR A 157 1.14 -5.38 2.96
C TYR A 157 1.04 -5.34 4.48
N ILE A 158 1.01 -6.53 5.08
CA ILE A 158 1.26 -6.66 6.52
C ILE A 158 2.66 -6.14 6.84
N GLY A 159 2.76 -5.30 7.87
CA GLY A 159 3.99 -4.60 8.24
C GLY A 159 4.14 -3.21 7.62
N ASP A 160 3.26 -2.77 6.71
CA ASP A 160 3.28 -1.39 6.22
C ASP A 160 2.96 -0.39 7.34
N GLU A 161 3.74 0.69 7.40
CA GLU A 161 3.40 1.85 8.23
C GLU A 161 2.42 2.74 7.48
N VAL A 162 1.29 3.04 8.14
CA VAL A 162 0.20 3.81 7.54
C VAL A 162 -0.14 5.02 8.39
N LYS A 163 -0.51 6.11 7.73
CA LYS A 163 -1.18 7.25 8.32
C LYS A 163 -2.62 7.29 7.84
N LEU A 164 -3.56 7.15 8.77
CA LEU A 164 -4.99 7.10 8.52
C LEU A 164 -5.59 8.48 8.77
N TYR A 165 -6.49 8.90 7.88
CA TYR A 165 -7.26 10.13 7.97
C TYR A 165 -8.73 9.79 8.07
N PHE A 166 -9.45 10.58 8.86
CA PHE A 166 -10.88 10.42 9.10
C PHE A 166 -11.59 11.75 8.92
N ASP A 167 -12.83 11.68 8.44
CA ASP A 167 -13.67 12.87 8.22
C ASP A 167 -14.70 13.07 9.35
N GLU A 168 -14.82 12.09 10.26
CA GLU A 168 -15.68 12.14 11.44
C GLU A 168 -14.88 11.77 12.69
N TYR A 169 -15.23 12.36 13.84
CA TYR A 169 -14.51 12.12 15.09
C TYR A 169 -14.67 10.68 15.60
N ASP A 170 -15.90 10.15 15.57
CA ASP A 170 -16.27 8.84 16.10
C ASP A 170 -16.50 7.80 14.99
N THR A 171 -15.64 7.80 13.98
CA THR A 171 -15.62 6.76 12.95
C THR A 171 -14.32 5.97 12.96
N ASP A 172 -14.45 4.70 12.60
CA ASP A 172 -13.36 3.78 12.28
C ASP A 172 -13.25 3.53 10.76
N ILE A 173 -14.06 4.21 9.95
CA ILE A 173 -13.99 4.19 8.49
C ILE A 173 -12.93 5.19 8.02
N ILE A 174 -11.92 4.69 7.33
CA ILE A 174 -10.79 5.47 6.83
C ILE A 174 -11.24 6.25 5.59
N SER A 175 -11.09 7.57 5.59
CA SER A 175 -11.36 8.40 4.40
C SER A 175 -10.16 8.44 3.46
N ARG A 176 -8.95 8.57 4.03
CA ARG A 176 -7.69 8.47 3.29
C ARG A 176 -6.64 7.70 4.07
N MET A 177 -5.82 6.94 3.36
CA MET A 177 -4.63 6.26 3.87
C MET A 177 -3.40 6.75 3.11
N GLU A 178 -2.34 7.06 3.86
CA GLU A 178 -1.00 7.24 3.30
C GLU A 178 -0.12 6.08 3.75
N ILE A 179 0.35 5.28 2.80
CA ILE A 179 1.36 4.25 3.02
C ILE A 179 2.72 4.94 2.96
N ARG A 180 3.50 4.83 4.03
CA ARG A 180 4.84 5.41 4.07
C ARG A 180 5.77 4.61 3.14
N ASN A 181 6.56 5.32 2.33
CA ASN A 181 7.40 4.72 1.29
C ASN A 181 8.65 3.99 1.86
N ASN A 182 9.36 3.25 0.99
CA ASN A 182 10.63 2.46 1.08
C ASN A 182 11.51 2.44 2.36
N SER A 183 11.40 3.36 3.32
CA SER A 183 12.08 3.34 4.63
C SER A 183 11.49 2.33 5.63
N ILE A 184 10.89 1.23 5.16
CA ILE A 184 10.21 0.22 6.01
C ILE A 184 10.56 -1.20 5.55
N LYS A 185 10.87 -1.37 4.25
CA LYS A 185 11.47 -2.62 3.77
C LYS A 185 12.86 -2.69 4.41
N VAL A 186 13.11 -3.78 5.13
CA VAL A 186 14.44 -4.12 5.63
C VAL A 186 15.34 -4.23 4.39
N LYS A 187 16.30 -3.32 4.31
CA LYS A 187 17.24 -3.21 3.20
C LYS A 187 18.01 -4.50 3.06
N ASP A 188 18.55 -5.00 4.17
CA ASP A 188 19.36 -6.21 4.26
C ASP A 188 19.37 -6.75 5.70
N ILE A 189 19.76 -8.02 5.86
CA ILE A 189 20.08 -8.62 7.15
C ILE A 189 21.60 -8.77 7.25
N TYR A 190 22.20 -8.12 8.25
CA TYR A 190 23.64 -8.23 8.49
C TYR A 190 23.96 -9.20 9.61
N LYS A 191 25.07 -9.92 9.45
CA LYS A 191 25.77 -10.61 10.51
C LYS A 191 27.14 -9.97 10.67
N ALA A 192 27.48 -9.54 11.88
CA ALA A 192 28.76 -8.88 12.14
C ALA A 192 29.21 -9.11 13.58
N LYS A 193 30.45 -8.74 13.91
CA LYS A 193 30.95 -8.75 15.29
C LYS A 193 30.97 -7.34 15.87
N LEU A 194 30.39 -7.16 17.05
CA LEU A 194 30.31 -5.89 17.74
C LEU A 194 31.69 -5.52 18.32
N VAL A 195 32.24 -4.37 17.94
CA VAL A 195 33.58 -3.92 18.36
C VAL A 195 33.50 -2.76 19.34
N ARG A 196 32.59 -1.81 19.11
CA ARG A 196 32.42 -0.63 19.95
C ARG A 196 30.95 -0.21 19.96
N VAL A 197 30.53 0.34 21.09
CA VAL A 197 29.23 1.00 21.27
C VAL A 197 29.51 2.43 21.70
N ASP A 198 28.89 3.38 21.02
CA ASP A 198 28.86 4.79 21.39
C ASP A 198 27.44 5.14 21.81
N GLU A 199 27.19 5.13 23.11
CA GLU A 199 25.87 5.34 23.71
C GLU A 199 25.41 6.81 23.62
N ILE A 200 26.34 7.74 23.36
CA ILE A 200 26.04 9.17 23.25
C ILE A 200 25.54 9.48 21.85
N GLU A 201 26.23 8.95 20.83
CA GLU A 201 25.84 9.14 19.43
C GLU A 201 24.86 8.07 18.91
N ASN A 202 24.49 7.08 19.73
CA ASN A 202 23.72 5.90 19.34
C ASN A 202 24.30 5.21 18.09
N LYS A 203 25.60 4.88 18.16
CA LYS A 203 26.35 4.24 17.08
C LYS A 203 27.00 2.96 17.56
N ILE A 204 27.04 1.94 16.69
CA ILE A 204 27.87 0.77 16.90
C ILE A 204 28.90 0.62 15.80
N THR A 205 30.13 0.26 16.17
CA THR A 205 31.16 -0.16 15.23
C THR A 205 31.18 -1.68 15.15
N LEU A 206 31.17 -2.18 13.92
CA LEU A 206 31.08 -3.59 13.58
C LEU A 206 32.28 -4.00 12.73
N GLU A 207 32.76 -5.23 12.90
CA GLU A 207 33.75 -5.87 12.03
C GLU A 207 33.19 -7.11 11.35
N ASN A 208 33.78 -7.48 10.20
CA ASN A 208 33.41 -8.62 9.37
C ASN A 208 31.90 -8.62 9.08
N ILE A 209 31.45 -7.63 8.32
CA ILE A 209 30.02 -7.43 8.04
C ILE A 209 29.65 -8.31 6.85
N TYR A 210 28.78 -9.28 7.10
CA TYR A 210 28.23 -10.19 6.10
C TYR A 210 26.78 -9.84 5.78
N ASN A 211 26.42 -9.88 4.50
CA ASN A 211 25.03 -9.89 4.05
C ASN A 211 24.58 -11.32 3.78
N PHE A 212 23.29 -11.61 4.00
CA PHE A 212 22.68 -12.87 3.61
C PHE A 212 22.07 -12.76 2.22
N THR A 213 22.70 -13.40 1.23
CA THR A 213 22.24 -13.37 -0.17
C THR A 213 22.39 -14.76 -0.78
N ASP A 214 21.40 -15.21 -1.55
CA ASP A 214 21.38 -16.53 -2.21
C ASP A 214 21.68 -17.69 -1.25
N GLY A 215 21.12 -17.64 -0.04
CA GLY A 215 21.23 -18.73 0.93
C GLY A 215 22.57 -18.79 1.67
N LYS A 216 23.46 -17.82 1.45
CA LYS A 216 24.81 -17.78 2.04
C LYS A 216 25.15 -16.41 2.62
N TRP A 217 26.04 -16.43 3.60
CA TRP A 217 26.67 -15.22 4.12
C TRP A 217 27.82 -14.82 3.20
N SER A 218 27.86 -13.57 2.75
CA SER A 218 28.97 -13.02 1.96
C SER A 218 29.44 -11.72 2.58
N GLU A 219 30.75 -11.59 2.76
CA GLU A 219 31.34 -10.41 3.38
C GLU A 219 31.19 -9.22 2.44
N ILE A 220 30.65 -8.12 2.97
CA ILE A 220 30.40 -6.89 2.21
C ILE A 220 31.33 -5.75 2.63
N LYS A 221 31.73 -5.72 3.91
CA LYS A 221 32.58 -4.66 4.47
C LYS A 221 33.42 -5.24 5.63
N PRO A 222 34.73 -4.94 5.71
CA PRO A 222 35.57 -5.40 6.82
C PRO A 222 35.22 -4.69 8.13
N MET A 223 34.78 -3.43 8.06
CA MET A 223 34.36 -2.63 9.21
C MET A 223 33.40 -1.52 8.77
N ALA A 224 32.42 -1.20 9.62
CA ALA A 224 31.57 -0.02 9.47
C ALA A 224 31.05 0.46 10.83
N THR A 225 30.63 1.71 10.88
CA THR A 225 29.84 2.25 12.00
C THR A 225 28.43 2.51 11.51
N ILE A 226 27.43 2.04 12.25
CA ILE A 226 26.01 2.11 11.87
C ILE A 226 25.25 2.75 13.02
N GLU A 227 24.35 3.68 12.68
CA GLU A 227 23.49 4.37 13.64
C GLU A 227 22.26 3.53 14.02
N TYR A 228 21.72 3.80 15.21
CA TYR A 228 20.46 3.23 15.69
C TYR A 228 19.67 4.29 16.47
N ASP A 229 18.35 4.15 16.55
CA ASP A 229 17.52 4.99 17.42
C ASP A 229 17.60 4.54 18.87
N TYR A 230 17.46 5.45 19.84
CA TYR A 230 17.56 5.13 21.27
C TYR A 230 16.59 4.02 21.73
N ASP A 231 15.41 3.93 21.11
CA ASP A 231 14.36 2.95 21.35
C ASP A 231 14.46 1.71 20.45
N THR A 232 15.55 1.58 19.67
CA THR A 232 15.79 0.42 18.80
C THR A 232 15.70 -0.87 19.61
N PRO A 233 14.83 -1.82 19.24
CA PRO A 233 14.70 -3.07 19.97
C PRO A 233 15.97 -3.93 19.86
N MET A 234 16.58 -4.23 21.00
CA MET A 234 17.79 -5.05 21.10
C MET A 234 17.55 -6.25 22.02
N TYR A 235 18.03 -7.42 21.62
CA TYR A 235 17.72 -8.65 22.35
C TYR A 235 18.88 -9.64 22.41
N LEU A 236 18.91 -10.42 23.48
CA LEU A 236 19.61 -11.69 23.57
C LEU A 236 18.55 -12.77 23.86
N LYS A 237 18.21 -13.56 22.84
CA LYS A 237 17.02 -14.43 22.85
C LYS A 237 15.76 -13.63 23.19
N ALA A 238 14.99 -14.04 24.19
CA ALA A 238 13.80 -13.34 24.66
C ALA A 238 14.06 -12.14 25.57
N GLN A 239 15.32 -11.90 25.98
CA GLN A 239 15.63 -10.83 26.93
C GLN A 239 15.94 -9.53 26.19
N SER A 240 15.14 -8.50 26.45
CA SER A 240 15.42 -7.14 25.97
C SER A 240 16.68 -6.59 26.62
N ILE A 241 17.50 -5.91 25.83
CA ILE A 241 18.73 -5.24 26.23
C ILE A 241 18.50 -3.75 26.07
N SER A 242 18.69 -3.02 27.16
CA SER A 242 18.69 -1.56 27.13
C SER A 242 19.98 -1.05 26.48
N ASN A 243 19.88 0.10 25.80
CA ASN A 243 20.98 0.73 25.07
C ASN A 243 22.28 0.83 25.90
N ASP A 244 22.15 1.26 27.16
CA ASP A 244 23.25 1.43 28.12
C ASP A 244 23.99 0.13 28.49
N LYS A 245 23.40 -1.04 28.19
CA LYS A 245 23.99 -2.35 28.46
C LYS A 245 24.66 -2.96 27.22
N LEU A 246 24.45 -2.42 26.03
CA LEU A 246 24.98 -3.01 24.79
C LEU A 246 26.52 -3.06 24.81
N LYS A 247 27.18 -2.08 25.43
CA LYS A 247 28.65 -2.03 25.58
C LYS A 247 29.26 -3.27 26.25
N TYR A 248 28.51 -3.97 27.09
CA TYR A 248 28.99 -5.17 27.79
C TYR A 248 29.04 -6.41 26.88
N PHE A 249 28.52 -6.31 25.65
CA PHE A 249 28.51 -7.39 24.68
C PHE A 249 29.51 -7.20 23.54
N VAL A 250 30.45 -6.25 23.67
CA VAL A 250 31.57 -6.12 22.74
C VAL A 250 32.30 -7.47 22.60
N GLY A 251 32.61 -7.83 21.35
CA GLY A 251 33.19 -9.10 20.94
C GLY A 251 32.17 -10.16 20.54
N LYS A 252 30.87 -9.96 20.78
CA LYS A 252 29.80 -10.88 20.36
C LYS A 252 29.41 -10.67 18.90
N THR A 253 28.96 -11.75 18.27
CA THR A 253 28.30 -11.68 16.96
C THR A 253 26.88 -11.17 17.12
N VAL A 254 26.44 -10.33 16.20
CA VAL A 254 25.11 -9.73 16.15
C VAL A 254 24.46 -9.97 14.79
N TYR A 255 23.15 -10.09 14.80
CA TYR A 255 22.27 -10.03 13.63
C TYR A 255 21.53 -8.69 13.64
N LEU A 256 21.49 -8.01 12.50
CA LEU A 256 20.92 -6.68 12.36
C LEU A 256 19.90 -6.67 11.23
N ALA A 257 18.70 -6.19 11.50
CA ALA A 257 17.82 -5.70 10.45
C ALA A 257 18.13 -4.22 10.20
N VAL A 258 18.58 -3.90 8.99
CA VAL A 258 18.93 -2.53 8.61
C VAL A 258 17.94 -1.99 7.59
N GLU A 259 17.66 -0.70 7.66
CA GLU A 259 16.93 0.05 6.64
C GLU A 259 17.86 1.04 5.94
N ASP A 260 17.44 1.51 4.77
CA ASP A 260 18.06 2.68 4.14
C ASP A 260 17.43 3.96 4.71
N PHE A 261 18.26 4.81 5.30
CA PHE A 261 17.85 6.09 5.85
C PHE A 261 18.70 7.19 5.20
N PHE A 262 18.14 7.83 4.17
CA PHE A 262 18.82 8.85 3.35
C PHE A 262 20.15 8.38 2.74
N GLY A 263 20.21 7.12 2.28
CA GLY A 263 21.40 6.51 1.68
C GLY A 263 22.40 5.93 2.67
N GLU A 264 22.15 6.04 3.99
CA GLU A 264 22.93 5.41 5.03
C GLU A 264 22.20 4.23 5.67
N ASP A 265 22.95 3.24 6.16
CA ASP A 265 22.38 2.10 6.87
C ASP A 265 21.96 2.54 8.29
N LYS A 266 20.74 2.20 8.69
CA LYS A 266 20.24 2.42 10.06
C LYS A 266 19.65 1.14 10.65
N ILE A 267 19.98 0.84 11.89
CA ILE A 267 19.52 -0.39 12.56
C ILE A 267 18.10 -0.22 13.06
N LYS A 268 17.22 -1.17 12.74
CA LYS A 268 15.84 -1.24 13.24
C LYS A 268 15.62 -2.33 14.27
N LYS A 269 16.44 -3.37 14.27
CA LYS A 269 16.41 -4.43 15.28
C LYS A 269 17.77 -5.11 15.37
N LEU A 270 18.22 -5.39 16.60
CA LEU A 270 19.49 -6.05 16.88
C LEU A 270 19.27 -7.30 17.73
N VAL A 271 19.90 -8.40 17.33
CA VAL A 271 19.87 -9.66 18.09
C VAL A 271 21.28 -10.18 18.29
N LEU A 272 21.66 -10.43 19.53
CA LEU A 272 22.95 -11.02 19.86
C LEU A 272 22.91 -12.53 19.71
N GLN A 273 23.94 -13.07 19.06
CA GLN A 273 24.21 -14.49 19.02
C GLN A 273 24.86 -14.93 20.35
N GLU A 274 24.27 -15.93 21.00
CA GLU A 274 24.79 -16.55 22.21
C GLU A 274 25.83 -17.63 21.90
N LYS A 275 25.50 -18.55 20.98
CA LYS A 275 26.27 -19.77 20.71
C LYS A 275 26.61 -19.93 19.23
N TYR A 276 26.01 -20.90 18.55
CA TYR A 276 26.35 -21.31 17.19
C TYR A 276 25.13 -21.15 16.28
N SER A 277 25.35 -20.52 15.14
CA SER A 277 24.32 -20.31 14.14
C SER A 277 24.15 -21.52 13.22
N LYS A 278 22.91 -21.93 12.98
CA LYS A 278 22.52 -22.89 11.94
C LYS A 278 21.44 -22.28 11.05
N ILE A 279 21.45 -22.64 9.78
CA ILE A 279 20.44 -22.20 8.81
C ILE A 279 19.52 -23.38 8.51
N TYR A 280 18.23 -23.12 8.54
CA TYR A 280 17.17 -24.04 8.13
C TYR A 280 16.35 -23.35 7.03
N SER A 281 15.92 -24.10 6.03
CA SER A 281 14.95 -23.64 5.03
C SER A 281 13.92 -24.74 4.85
N ASP A 282 12.73 -24.51 5.39
CA ASP A 282 11.64 -25.48 5.31
C ASP A 282 10.30 -24.84 5.63
N LYS A 283 9.24 -25.60 5.38
CA LYS A 283 7.88 -25.21 5.74
C LYS A 283 7.66 -25.33 7.24
N ILE A 284 6.95 -24.37 7.82
CA ILE A 284 6.51 -24.37 9.20
C ILE A 284 5.30 -25.31 9.32
N ARG A 285 5.44 -26.35 10.13
CA ARG A 285 4.39 -27.36 10.35
C ARG A 285 3.45 -26.98 11.49
N LYS A 286 4.00 -26.44 12.57
CA LYS A 286 3.23 -26.15 13.78
C LYS A 286 3.79 -24.96 14.52
N ILE A 287 2.90 -24.12 15.05
CA ILE A 287 3.26 -23.00 15.90
C ILE A 287 2.44 -23.08 17.20
N ASN A 288 3.11 -22.86 18.32
CA ASN A 288 2.44 -22.63 19.60
C ASN A 288 2.94 -21.32 20.19
N TYR A 289 2.11 -20.30 20.08
CA TYR A 289 2.37 -18.96 20.59
C TYR A 289 2.39 -18.88 22.11
N PHE A 290 1.70 -19.77 22.81
CA PHE A 290 1.70 -19.79 24.27
C PHE A 290 3.04 -20.29 24.83
N SER A 291 3.62 -21.30 24.19
CA SER A 291 4.93 -21.84 24.56
C SER A 291 6.09 -21.29 23.73
N ASP A 292 5.83 -20.31 22.87
CA ASP A 292 6.79 -19.74 21.91
C ASP A 292 7.57 -20.82 21.13
N SER A 293 6.90 -21.88 20.68
CA SER A 293 7.54 -22.98 19.96
C SER A 293 7.10 -23.04 18.50
N LEU A 294 8.05 -23.29 17.62
CA LEU A 294 7.86 -23.47 16.18
C LEU A 294 8.47 -24.80 15.76
N GLU A 295 7.74 -25.57 14.97
CA GLU A 295 8.20 -26.83 14.40
C GLU A 295 8.20 -26.77 12.88
N LEU A 296 9.32 -27.18 12.29
CA LEU A 296 9.49 -27.30 10.84
C LEU A 296 9.07 -28.68 10.34
N ARG A 297 8.72 -28.80 9.05
CA ARG A 297 8.31 -30.07 8.41
C ARG A 297 9.38 -31.17 8.51
N ASN A 298 10.67 -30.81 8.59
CA ASN A 298 11.78 -31.72 8.88
C ASN A 298 11.93 -32.13 10.36
N ASN A 299 10.92 -31.89 11.20
CA ASN A 299 10.87 -32.18 12.64
C ASN A 299 11.92 -31.42 13.47
N LYS A 300 12.38 -30.25 13.01
CA LYS A 300 13.20 -29.35 13.83
C LYS A 300 12.31 -28.45 14.65
N ASN A 301 12.55 -28.46 15.96
CA ASN A 301 11.86 -27.62 16.92
C ASN A 301 12.74 -26.43 17.28
N LEU A 302 12.14 -25.24 17.27
CA LEU A 302 12.78 -23.97 17.58
C LEU A 302 11.93 -23.18 18.57
N THR A 303 12.57 -22.35 19.37
CA THR A 303 11.91 -21.37 20.22
C THR A 303 11.89 -20.01 19.53
N LEU A 304 10.73 -19.38 19.52
CA LEU A 304 10.49 -18.01 19.08
C LEU A 304 10.61 -17.06 20.28
N SER A 305 10.78 -15.76 20.03
CA SER A 305 10.56 -14.74 21.06
C SER A 305 10.34 -13.38 20.42
N GLU A 306 10.03 -12.38 21.25
CA GLU A 306 10.03 -10.98 20.81
C GLU A 306 11.40 -10.53 20.26
N GLY A 307 12.48 -11.21 20.64
CA GLY A 307 13.80 -10.94 20.11
C GLY A 307 14.06 -11.45 18.70
N THR A 308 13.26 -12.35 18.15
CA THR A 308 13.47 -12.87 16.79
C THR A 308 13.24 -11.76 15.75
N ILE A 309 14.19 -11.54 14.85
CA ILE A 309 13.98 -10.69 13.66
C ILE A 309 13.11 -11.49 12.70
N ILE A 310 11.90 -11.00 12.39
CA ILE A 310 10.99 -11.70 11.50
C ILE A 310 10.71 -10.80 10.31
N LEU A 311 11.01 -11.30 9.12
CA LEU A 311 10.70 -10.65 7.86
C LEU A 311 9.54 -11.38 7.18
N LYS A 312 8.60 -10.60 6.64
CA LYS A 312 7.58 -11.08 5.70
C LYS A 312 7.48 -10.07 4.57
N ASP A 313 7.65 -10.52 3.33
CA ASP A 313 7.67 -9.64 2.14
C ASP A 313 8.64 -8.45 2.28
N GLY A 314 9.81 -8.72 2.89
CA GLY A 314 10.85 -7.73 3.16
C GLY A 314 10.56 -6.76 4.31
N ARG A 315 9.47 -6.91 5.05
CA ARG A 315 9.08 -6.01 6.16
C ARG A 315 9.30 -6.66 7.51
N LEU A 316 9.72 -5.85 8.48
CA LEU A 316 9.86 -6.31 9.86
C LEU A 316 8.47 -6.51 10.48
N VAL A 317 8.17 -7.73 10.91
CA VAL A 317 6.90 -8.09 11.53
C VAL A 317 7.10 -8.74 12.90
N GLU A 318 6.01 -8.89 13.65
CA GLU A 318 6.02 -9.56 14.95
C GLU A 318 5.70 -11.04 14.82
N LYS A 319 6.01 -11.82 15.86
CA LYS A 319 5.82 -13.27 15.84
C LYS A 319 4.40 -13.72 15.54
N SER A 320 3.38 -12.95 15.95
CA SER A 320 1.97 -13.26 15.71
C SER A 320 1.55 -13.30 14.23
N ILE A 321 2.43 -12.87 13.32
CA ILE A 321 2.20 -12.87 11.86
C ILE A 321 2.66 -14.17 11.19
N ILE A 322 3.37 -15.03 11.91
CA ILE A 322 3.88 -16.29 11.36
C ILE A 322 2.74 -17.32 11.30
N ASP A 323 2.41 -17.82 10.12
CA ASP A 323 1.36 -18.84 10.01
C ASP A 323 1.94 -20.24 9.80
N GLU A 324 1.16 -21.26 10.13
CA GLU A 324 1.45 -22.63 9.69
C GLU A 324 1.43 -22.69 8.15
N GLU A 325 2.09 -23.68 7.57
CA GLU A 325 2.29 -23.86 6.12
C GLU A 325 3.16 -22.79 5.44
N ASN A 326 3.65 -21.80 6.19
CA ASN A 326 4.59 -20.81 5.67
C ASN A 326 5.96 -21.43 5.37
N ASP A 327 6.51 -21.14 4.20
CA ASP A 327 7.89 -21.45 3.85
C ASP A 327 8.81 -20.39 4.45
N ALA A 328 9.78 -20.84 5.25
CA ALA A 328 10.63 -19.95 6.02
C ALA A 328 12.11 -20.34 5.95
N LEU A 329 12.96 -19.32 5.94
CA LEU A 329 14.39 -19.42 6.14
C LEU A 329 14.65 -18.95 7.57
N ILE A 330 15.27 -19.82 8.36
CA ILE A 330 15.49 -19.57 9.77
C ILE A 330 16.98 -19.66 10.08
N ILE A 331 17.53 -18.58 10.64
CA ILE A 331 18.84 -18.57 11.28
C ILE A 331 18.61 -18.81 12.76
N ALA A 332 18.95 -20.02 13.21
CA ALA A 332 18.79 -20.46 14.58
C ALA A 332 20.12 -20.38 15.34
N ASP A 333 20.07 -19.97 16.59
CA ASP A 333 21.18 -20.01 17.52
C ASP A 333 20.98 -21.13 18.55
N GLY A 334 21.98 -22.00 18.67
CA GLY A 334 22.04 -22.99 19.73
C GLY A 334 22.49 -24.37 19.29
N TYR A 335 22.13 -25.40 20.07
CA TYR A 335 22.58 -26.77 19.86
C TYR A 335 21.50 -27.80 20.21
N LYS A 336 21.37 -28.81 19.34
CA LYS A 336 20.38 -29.91 19.42
C LYS A 336 18.96 -29.40 19.71
N ASP A 337 18.49 -29.58 20.94
CA ASP A 337 17.09 -29.36 21.34
C ASP A 337 16.86 -27.96 21.92
N SER A 338 17.90 -27.14 22.00
CA SER A 338 17.82 -25.73 22.38
C SER A 338 18.23 -24.87 21.19
N LEU A 339 17.34 -24.75 20.22
CA LEU A 339 17.48 -23.87 19.05
C LEU A 339 16.56 -22.68 19.22
N HIS A 340 17.12 -21.48 19.21
CA HIS A 340 16.37 -20.25 19.26
C HIS A 340 16.40 -19.56 17.89
N ALA A 341 15.26 -19.20 17.32
CA ALA A 341 15.22 -18.48 16.06
C ALA A 341 15.72 -17.03 16.28
N SER A 342 16.86 -16.68 15.67
CA SER A 342 17.39 -15.31 15.70
C SER A 342 16.83 -14.48 14.55
N VAL A 343 16.73 -15.08 13.37
CA VAL A 343 16.13 -14.48 12.18
C VAL A 343 15.18 -15.50 11.54
N ILE A 344 14.00 -15.05 11.12
CA ILE A 344 13.04 -15.78 10.31
C ILE A 344 12.70 -14.89 9.11
N ASP A 345 12.87 -15.41 7.92
CA ASP A 345 12.44 -14.77 6.67
C ASP A 345 11.34 -15.63 6.04
N ILE A 346 10.11 -15.12 6.04
CA ILE A 346 8.93 -15.74 5.45
C ILE A 346 8.84 -15.28 4.00
N TYR A 347 8.80 -16.25 3.09
CA TYR A 347 8.83 -15.97 1.66
C TYR A 347 7.72 -16.69 0.87
N ASN A 348 6.60 -17.01 1.52
CA ASN A 348 5.38 -17.38 0.81
C ASN A 348 4.93 -16.21 -0.05
N THR A 349 5.27 -16.27 -1.32
CA THR A 349 4.83 -15.27 -2.28
C THR A 349 3.71 -15.88 -3.11
N SER A 350 2.66 -15.09 -3.36
CA SER A 350 1.61 -15.41 -4.32
C SER A 350 1.35 -14.18 -5.18
N ILE A 351 0.52 -14.28 -6.23
CA ILE A 351 0.10 -13.11 -7.02
C ILE A 351 -0.62 -12.07 -6.15
N ASN A 352 -1.35 -12.52 -5.12
CA ASN A 352 -2.06 -11.65 -4.19
C ASN A 352 -1.27 -11.51 -2.88
N ASN A 353 -1.19 -10.28 -2.35
CA ASN A 353 -0.49 -10.00 -1.08
C ASN A 353 -1.43 -10.09 0.13
N SER A 354 -2.72 -9.93 -0.13
CA SER A 354 -3.80 -10.02 0.84
C SER A 354 -5.05 -10.60 0.17
N ASN A 355 -6.15 -10.64 0.89
CA ASN A 355 -7.46 -10.97 0.34
C ASN A 355 -8.25 -9.73 -0.14
N ILE A 356 -7.57 -8.60 -0.27
CA ILE A 356 -8.06 -7.40 -0.96
C ILE A 356 -7.68 -7.51 -2.43
N GLY A 357 -8.67 -7.32 -3.30
CA GLY A 357 -8.53 -7.62 -4.73
C GLY A 357 -8.58 -9.12 -5.01
N GLN A 358 -8.75 -9.48 -6.27
CA GLN A 358 -8.77 -10.87 -6.71
C GLN A 358 -7.94 -11.02 -7.97
N LYS A 359 -6.62 -10.87 -7.86
CA LYS A 359 -5.75 -10.94 -9.02
C LYS A 359 -5.56 -12.39 -9.46
N HIS A 360 -5.85 -12.69 -10.73
CA HIS A 360 -5.63 -14.01 -11.31
C HIS A 360 -4.86 -13.91 -12.62
N ILE A 361 -4.18 -15.00 -12.97
CA ILE A 361 -3.59 -15.18 -14.29
C ILE A 361 -4.33 -16.34 -14.96
N TYR A 362 -4.91 -16.06 -16.12
CA TYR A 362 -5.50 -17.05 -17.01
C TYR A 362 -4.58 -17.26 -18.20
N ALA A 363 -4.50 -18.50 -18.67
CA ALA A 363 -3.92 -18.84 -19.97
C ALA A 363 -4.93 -19.69 -20.75
N GLY A 364 -5.10 -19.50 -22.05
CA GLY A 364 -6.08 -20.29 -22.79
C GLY A 364 -6.22 -19.89 -24.24
N ARG A 365 -7.07 -20.62 -24.97
CA ARG A 365 -7.41 -20.34 -26.37
C ARG A 365 -8.61 -19.40 -26.42
N MET A 366 -8.51 -18.30 -27.16
CA MET A 366 -9.63 -17.37 -27.32
C MET A 366 -10.61 -17.94 -28.34
N ASN A 367 -11.87 -18.12 -27.96
CA ASN A 367 -12.91 -18.70 -28.84
C ASN A 367 -13.86 -17.64 -29.39
N ARG A 368 -14.39 -16.77 -28.53
CA ARG A 368 -15.36 -15.74 -28.92
C ARG A 368 -14.98 -14.41 -28.28
N ILE A 369 -14.94 -13.36 -29.11
CA ILE A 369 -14.67 -11.99 -28.65
C ILE A 369 -15.88 -11.12 -28.98
N PHE A 370 -16.47 -10.53 -27.95
CA PHE A 370 -17.56 -9.56 -28.01
C PHE A 370 -17.06 -8.20 -27.55
N GLU A 371 -17.78 -7.12 -27.85
CA GLU A 371 -17.35 -5.74 -27.56
C GLU A 371 -16.84 -5.49 -26.12
N ASP A 372 -17.37 -6.21 -25.13
CA ASP A 372 -17.03 -6.07 -23.71
C ASP A 372 -16.47 -7.35 -23.04
N SER A 373 -16.31 -8.44 -23.79
CA SER A 373 -15.97 -9.74 -23.19
C SER A 373 -15.32 -10.72 -24.15
N VAL A 374 -14.50 -11.61 -23.59
CA VAL A 374 -13.83 -12.69 -24.31
C VAL A 374 -14.08 -14.01 -23.59
N TYR A 375 -14.27 -15.06 -24.37
CA TYR A 375 -14.49 -16.43 -23.90
C TYR A 375 -13.25 -17.27 -24.20
N LEU A 376 -12.78 -17.99 -23.19
CA LEU A 376 -11.64 -18.90 -23.28
C LEU A 376 -12.09 -20.36 -23.28
N ASN A 377 -11.56 -21.11 -24.26
CA ASN A 377 -11.62 -22.56 -24.31
C ASN A 377 -10.35 -23.18 -23.72
N ASP A 378 -10.50 -24.39 -23.16
CA ASP A 378 -9.39 -25.21 -22.64
C ASP A 378 -8.40 -24.38 -21.82
N PHE A 379 -8.95 -23.59 -20.89
CA PHE A 379 -8.21 -22.57 -20.18
C PHE A 379 -7.54 -23.11 -18.93
N TYR A 380 -6.60 -22.34 -18.43
CA TYR A 380 -5.84 -22.61 -17.23
C TYR A 380 -5.91 -21.39 -16.32
N ILE A 381 -5.94 -21.62 -15.02
CA ILE A 381 -5.79 -20.56 -14.01
C ILE A 381 -4.57 -20.87 -13.14
N LEU A 382 -3.74 -19.86 -12.90
CA LEU A 382 -2.64 -19.99 -11.95
C LEU A 382 -3.17 -19.78 -10.54
N LYS A 383 -3.15 -20.82 -9.72
CA LYS A 383 -3.57 -20.79 -8.32
C LYS A 383 -2.51 -21.45 -7.46
N GLU A 384 -2.16 -20.85 -6.32
CA GLU A 384 -1.18 -21.42 -5.39
C GLU A 384 0.17 -21.77 -6.03
N ASN A 385 0.55 -21.01 -7.08
CA ASN A 385 1.77 -21.20 -7.89
C ASN A 385 1.74 -22.42 -8.82
N GLU A 386 0.56 -22.97 -9.10
CA GLU A 386 0.34 -24.12 -9.99
C GLU A 386 -0.75 -23.81 -11.03
N TRP A 387 -0.57 -24.36 -12.23
CA TRP A 387 -1.55 -24.26 -13.30
C TRP A 387 -2.65 -25.32 -13.14
N TYR A 388 -3.90 -24.88 -13.04
CA TYR A 388 -5.07 -25.75 -13.04
C TYR A 388 -5.79 -25.67 -14.37
N SER A 389 -5.92 -26.81 -15.05
CA SER A 389 -6.58 -26.92 -16.35
C SER A 389 -8.09 -27.10 -16.23
N PHE A 390 -8.83 -26.43 -17.10
CA PHE A 390 -10.28 -26.53 -17.25
C PHE A 390 -10.56 -26.82 -18.72
N ARG A 391 -11.01 -28.04 -19.00
CA ARG A 391 -11.35 -28.47 -20.36
C ARG A 391 -12.73 -27.94 -20.71
N THR A 392 -12.89 -27.49 -21.95
CA THR A 392 -14.19 -27.07 -22.49
C THR A 392 -14.76 -28.23 -23.29
N GLU A 393 -15.90 -28.79 -22.85
CA GLU A 393 -16.63 -29.82 -23.61
C GLU A 393 -17.85 -29.21 -24.31
N ASP A 394 -18.53 -28.25 -23.67
CA ASP A 394 -19.64 -27.47 -24.22
C ASP A 394 -19.45 -25.95 -23.95
N GLU A 395 -20.26 -25.09 -24.60
CA GLU A 395 -20.16 -23.62 -24.46
C GLU A 395 -20.32 -23.10 -23.01
N ASP A 396 -21.06 -23.83 -22.16
CA ASP A 396 -21.27 -23.46 -20.75
C ASP A 396 -20.00 -23.65 -19.89
N ASP A 397 -18.99 -24.40 -20.38
CA ASP A 397 -17.71 -24.63 -19.71
C ASP A 397 -16.67 -23.54 -20.04
N GLU A 398 -16.98 -22.64 -20.96
CA GLU A 398 -16.08 -21.56 -21.36
C GLU A 398 -15.88 -20.55 -20.22
N LYS A 399 -14.65 -20.05 -20.08
CA LYS A 399 -14.40 -18.95 -19.15
C LYS A 399 -14.67 -17.61 -19.83
N ARG A 400 -15.76 -16.96 -19.44
CA ARG A 400 -15.99 -15.56 -19.76
C ARG A 400 -15.14 -14.64 -18.90
N LEU A 401 -14.45 -13.72 -19.55
CA LEU A 401 -13.73 -12.59 -18.95
C LEU A 401 -14.20 -11.28 -19.60
N TYR A 402 -14.09 -10.18 -18.87
CA TYR A 402 -14.55 -8.87 -19.31
C TYR A 402 -13.37 -7.95 -19.60
N TYR A 403 -13.48 -7.09 -20.60
CA TYR A 403 -12.49 -6.06 -20.88
C TYR A 403 -13.19 -4.75 -21.21
N ASP A 404 -12.46 -3.65 -21.09
CA ASP A 404 -12.96 -2.30 -21.35
C ASP A 404 -11.87 -1.41 -21.94
N GLU A 405 -12.18 -0.13 -22.16
CA GLU A 405 -11.26 0.85 -22.74
C GLU A 405 -9.97 1.06 -21.91
N ASP A 406 -9.99 0.73 -20.62
CA ASP A 406 -8.82 0.82 -19.76
C ASP A 406 -7.95 -0.44 -19.82
N THR A 407 -8.48 -1.57 -20.32
CA THR A 407 -7.72 -2.81 -20.52
C THR A 407 -6.58 -2.59 -21.52
N LYS A 408 -5.38 -3.10 -21.20
CA LYS A 408 -4.22 -3.05 -22.09
C LYS A 408 -3.91 -4.41 -22.66
N ILE A 409 -3.98 -4.56 -23.98
CA ILE A 409 -3.72 -5.83 -24.67
C ILE A 409 -2.47 -5.66 -25.53
N TYR A 410 -1.48 -6.51 -25.32
CA TYR A 410 -0.23 -6.51 -26.06
C TYR A 410 -0.21 -7.68 -27.05
N ASN A 411 0.00 -7.37 -28.33
CA ASN A 411 0.17 -8.36 -29.38
C ASN A 411 1.65 -8.75 -29.47
N LEU A 412 1.99 -10.00 -29.12
CA LEU A 412 3.37 -10.49 -29.12
C LEU A 412 3.97 -10.64 -30.52
N GLU A 413 3.14 -10.83 -31.56
CA GLU A 413 3.59 -10.99 -32.94
C GLU A 413 4.02 -9.63 -33.54
N GLU A 414 3.16 -8.62 -33.38
CA GLU A 414 3.39 -7.27 -33.92
C GLU A 414 4.18 -6.37 -32.95
N LYS A 415 4.33 -6.80 -31.69
CA LYS A 415 5.04 -6.07 -30.61
C LYS A 415 4.46 -4.68 -30.32
N GLU A 416 3.14 -4.61 -30.23
CA GLU A 416 2.42 -3.37 -29.95
C GLU A 416 1.24 -3.57 -29.00
N ILE A 417 0.85 -2.49 -28.33
CA ILE A 417 -0.38 -2.43 -27.54
C ILE A 417 -1.54 -2.11 -28.49
N ILE A 418 -2.58 -2.93 -28.47
CA ILE A 418 -3.82 -2.73 -29.21
C ILE A 418 -4.94 -2.26 -28.27
N SER A 419 -5.85 -1.47 -28.80
CA SER A 419 -7.05 -1.01 -28.09
C SER A 419 -8.11 -2.12 -27.94
N ALA A 420 -9.05 -1.95 -27.01
CA ALA A 420 -10.20 -2.83 -26.85
C ALA A 420 -11.00 -2.98 -28.15
N LYS A 421 -11.13 -1.89 -28.91
CA LYS A 421 -11.79 -1.90 -30.22
C LYS A 421 -11.02 -2.70 -31.27
N GLU A 422 -9.70 -2.53 -31.35
CA GLU A 422 -8.86 -3.32 -32.26
C GLU A 422 -8.86 -4.79 -31.88
N PHE A 423 -8.88 -5.10 -30.57
CA PHE A 423 -9.03 -6.45 -30.07
C PHE A 423 -10.35 -7.10 -30.50
N PHE A 424 -11.48 -6.39 -30.36
CA PHE A 424 -12.78 -6.87 -30.82
C PHE A 424 -12.86 -7.07 -32.35
N GLN A 425 -12.24 -6.16 -33.12
CA GLN A 425 -12.32 -6.18 -34.59
C GLN A 425 -11.25 -7.07 -35.25
N GLY A 426 -10.28 -7.56 -34.49
CA GLY A 426 -9.18 -8.36 -34.99
C GLY A 426 -9.53 -9.84 -35.19
N ASN A 427 -8.72 -10.52 -36.00
CA ASN A 427 -8.87 -11.96 -36.26
C ASN A 427 -8.10 -12.78 -35.20
N PHE A 428 -8.45 -12.58 -33.93
CA PHE A 428 -7.82 -13.29 -32.81
C PHE A 428 -8.64 -14.52 -32.36
N SER A 429 -9.90 -14.59 -32.73
CA SER A 429 -10.70 -15.81 -32.72
C SER A 429 -11.43 -15.92 -34.06
N VAL A 430 -11.51 -17.12 -34.59
CA VAL A 430 -12.03 -17.41 -35.93
C VAL A 430 -12.89 -18.67 -35.89
N ASP A 431 -13.91 -18.72 -36.76
CA ASP A 431 -14.67 -19.95 -36.95
C ASP A 431 -13.83 -20.92 -37.80
N GLU A 432 -13.12 -21.84 -37.15
CA GLU A 432 -12.22 -22.80 -37.80
C GLU A 432 -12.96 -23.82 -38.68
N ASP A 433 -14.29 -23.91 -38.58
CA ASP A 433 -15.13 -24.76 -39.43
C ASP A 433 -15.54 -24.06 -40.75
N ASP A 434 -15.18 -22.78 -40.96
CA ASP A 434 -15.43 -22.05 -42.21
C ASP A 434 -14.38 -22.41 -43.29
N ASP A 435 -14.84 -22.82 -44.48
CA ASP A 435 -13.99 -23.20 -45.61
C ASP A 435 -12.97 -22.11 -45.99
N GLU A 436 -13.30 -20.81 -45.88
CA GLU A 436 -12.37 -19.71 -46.18
C GLU A 436 -11.29 -19.52 -45.11
N ILE A 437 -11.55 -19.95 -43.86
CA ILE A 437 -10.62 -19.87 -42.72
C ILE A 437 -9.65 -21.05 -42.78
N ASP A 438 -10.14 -22.26 -43.06
CA ASP A 438 -9.32 -23.46 -43.25
C ASP A 438 -8.35 -23.30 -44.44
N ASP A 439 -8.83 -22.77 -45.58
CA ASP A 439 -8.00 -22.48 -46.76
C ASP A 439 -6.87 -21.46 -46.46
N ARG A 440 -7.02 -20.64 -45.41
CA ARG A 440 -6.03 -19.63 -44.99
C ARG A 440 -5.18 -20.06 -43.79
N ASP A 441 -5.38 -21.27 -43.26
CA ASP A 441 -4.73 -21.81 -42.03
C ASP A 441 -4.78 -20.81 -40.87
N LEU A 442 -5.91 -20.10 -40.76
CA LEU A 442 -6.18 -19.19 -39.64
C LEU A 442 -6.69 -20.02 -38.46
N LYS A 443 -6.17 -19.70 -37.27
CA LYS A 443 -6.52 -20.38 -36.03
C LYS A 443 -6.77 -19.38 -34.92
N ASP A 444 -7.56 -19.80 -33.96
CA ASP A 444 -7.72 -19.07 -32.70
C ASP A 444 -6.37 -18.83 -32.03
N TRP A 445 -6.20 -17.61 -31.53
CA TRP A 445 -5.00 -17.22 -30.81
C TRP A 445 -5.11 -17.61 -29.35
N TYR A 446 -3.95 -17.63 -28.69
CA TYR A 446 -3.82 -17.87 -27.28
C TYR A 446 -3.54 -16.58 -26.51
N THR A 447 -3.77 -16.64 -25.21
CA THR A 447 -3.58 -15.47 -24.34
C THR A 447 -2.99 -15.83 -22.99
N TYR A 448 -2.30 -14.87 -22.38
CA TYR A 448 -2.21 -14.73 -20.93
C TYR A 448 -2.99 -13.49 -20.50
N PHE A 449 -4.00 -13.65 -19.63
CA PHE A 449 -4.74 -12.53 -19.05
C PHE A 449 -4.44 -12.38 -17.56
N TYR A 450 -3.93 -11.22 -17.18
CA TYR A 450 -3.87 -10.76 -15.80
C TYR A 450 -5.15 -9.97 -15.48
N THR A 451 -5.89 -10.44 -14.48
CA THR A 451 -7.26 -10.01 -14.19
C THR A 451 -7.39 -9.52 -12.76
N ASP A 452 -8.41 -8.70 -12.49
CA ASP A 452 -8.95 -8.45 -11.16
C ASP A 452 -10.41 -8.92 -11.10
N GLY A 453 -10.66 -9.98 -10.33
CA GLY A 453 -11.86 -10.80 -10.49
C GLY A 453 -11.90 -11.39 -11.89
N ASP A 454 -12.98 -11.09 -12.63
CA ASP A 454 -13.16 -11.51 -14.03
C ASP A 454 -12.86 -10.40 -15.04
N ARG A 455 -12.44 -9.22 -14.57
CA ARG A 455 -12.07 -8.09 -15.44
C ARG A 455 -10.59 -8.20 -15.82
N ILE A 456 -10.29 -8.13 -17.11
CA ILE A 456 -8.94 -8.13 -17.65
C ILE A 456 -8.33 -6.74 -17.43
N THR A 457 -7.22 -6.72 -16.69
CA THR A 457 -6.39 -5.53 -16.51
C THR A 457 -5.36 -5.44 -17.63
N VAL A 458 -4.67 -6.56 -17.87
CA VAL A 458 -3.63 -6.68 -18.89
C VAL A 458 -3.78 -8.01 -19.63
N GLY A 459 -3.64 -7.99 -20.95
CA GLY A 459 -3.62 -9.19 -21.78
C GLY A 459 -2.41 -9.26 -22.70
N TYR A 460 -1.86 -10.45 -22.90
CA TYR A 460 -0.88 -10.74 -23.93
C TYR A 460 -1.46 -11.79 -24.86
N ILE A 461 -1.49 -11.51 -26.15
CA ILE A 461 -2.02 -12.43 -27.17
C ILE A 461 -0.90 -12.92 -28.08
N MET A 462 -0.99 -14.18 -28.50
CA MET A 462 0.02 -14.88 -29.30
C MET A 462 -0.60 -15.98 -30.16
N LYS A 463 0.06 -16.36 -31.25
CA LYS A 463 -0.44 -17.44 -32.13
C LYS A 463 -0.26 -18.83 -31.55
N ASP A 464 0.80 -19.04 -30.78
CA ASP A 464 1.15 -20.34 -30.20
C ASP A 464 1.41 -20.18 -28.70
N LEU A 465 0.74 -20.99 -27.88
CA LEU A 465 0.99 -21.04 -26.44
C LEU A 465 2.15 -22.00 -26.15
N ASP A 466 3.09 -21.56 -25.33
CA ASP A 466 4.13 -22.42 -24.80
C ASP A 466 3.55 -23.51 -23.87
N SER A 467 4.31 -24.58 -23.68
CA SER A 467 3.87 -25.67 -22.81
C SER A 467 3.89 -25.23 -21.34
N LEU A 468 2.69 -24.96 -20.78
CA LEU A 468 2.53 -24.56 -19.38
C LEU A 468 3.16 -25.54 -18.38
N GLY A 469 3.23 -26.84 -18.72
CA GLY A 469 3.87 -27.87 -17.89
C GLY A 469 5.40 -27.78 -17.79
N LYS A 470 6.05 -26.93 -18.59
CA LYS A 470 7.49 -26.64 -18.49
C LYS A 470 7.78 -25.33 -17.75
N GLU A 471 6.76 -24.50 -17.58
CA GLU A 471 6.89 -23.23 -16.91
C GLU A 471 7.24 -23.43 -15.44
N ARG A 472 7.98 -22.46 -14.91
CA ARG A 472 8.38 -22.41 -13.51
C ARG A 472 7.92 -21.11 -12.92
N ILE A 473 7.34 -21.19 -11.73
CA ILE A 473 7.07 -20.01 -10.92
C ILE A 473 8.31 -19.70 -10.10
N THR A 474 8.80 -18.48 -10.24
CA THR A 474 10.05 -18.01 -9.63
C THR A 474 9.83 -16.69 -8.92
N THR A 475 10.41 -16.53 -7.74
CA THR A 475 10.41 -15.28 -7.00
C THR A 475 11.83 -14.82 -6.71
N GLY A 476 12.03 -13.52 -6.50
CA GLY A 476 13.33 -12.97 -6.11
C GLY A 476 13.34 -11.45 -6.12
N HIS A 477 14.53 -10.87 -6.08
CA HIS A 477 14.74 -9.42 -6.16
C HIS A 477 15.58 -9.06 -7.37
N VAL A 478 15.24 -7.93 -8.00
CA VAL A 478 16.05 -7.36 -9.08
C VAL A 478 17.45 -7.03 -8.55
N GLN A 479 18.46 -7.69 -9.08
CA GLN A 479 19.85 -7.29 -8.87
C GLN A 479 20.27 -6.26 -9.92
N LYS A 480 19.92 -6.52 -11.18
CA LYS A 480 20.28 -5.70 -12.32
C LYS A 480 19.34 -5.98 -13.49
N VAL A 481 19.06 -4.96 -14.29
CA VAL A 481 18.47 -5.10 -15.63
C VAL A 481 19.42 -4.47 -16.64
N GLU A 482 19.67 -5.18 -17.73
CA GLU A 482 20.57 -4.73 -18.79
C GLU A 482 20.03 -5.08 -20.17
N ASN A 483 20.30 -4.24 -21.16
CA ASN A 483 19.99 -4.50 -22.56
C ASN A 483 21.29 -4.77 -23.33
N SER A 484 21.35 -5.89 -24.03
CA SER A 484 22.46 -6.20 -24.93
C SER A 484 21.96 -6.40 -26.35
N SER A 485 22.77 -5.99 -27.34
CA SER A 485 22.42 -6.18 -28.75
C SER A 485 22.29 -7.65 -29.18
N SER A 486 22.83 -8.59 -28.41
CA SER A 486 22.83 -10.03 -28.73
C SER A 486 21.73 -10.82 -28.04
N THR A 487 21.30 -10.39 -26.84
CA THR A 487 20.34 -11.14 -26.00
C THR A 487 19.10 -10.33 -25.66
N GLY A 488 19.07 -9.04 -26.00
CA GLY A 488 18.01 -8.13 -25.59
C GLY A 488 18.03 -7.84 -24.09
N TRP A 489 16.88 -7.47 -23.56
CA TRP A 489 16.67 -7.21 -22.14
C TRP A 489 16.86 -8.47 -21.30
N THR A 490 17.81 -8.40 -20.37
CA THR A 490 18.13 -9.46 -19.41
C THR A 490 18.03 -8.92 -17.98
N LEU A 491 17.27 -9.64 -17.16
CA LEU A 491 17.13 -9.44 -15.73
C LEU A 491 18.04 -10.43 -14.98
N THR A 492 18.92 -9.92 -14.12
CA THR A 492 19.59 -10.72 -13.11
C THR A 492 18.79 -10.66 -11.81
N LEU A 493 18.31 -11.82 -11.36
CA LEU A 493 17.49 -11.99 -10.17
C LEU A 493 18.33 -12.62 -9.05
N MET A 494 18.33 -12.01 -7.86
CA MET A 494 18.98 -12.51 -6.64
C MET A 494 17.95 -12.99 -5.61
N ASN A 495 18.41 -13.76 -4.62
CA ASN A 495 17.59 -14.42 -3.60
C ASN A 495 16.46 -15.27 -4.20
N SER A 496 16.74 -15.83 -5.37
CA SER A 496 15.76 -16.47 -6.22
C SER A 496 15.25 -17.77 -5.62
N LYS A 497 13.96 -18.05 -5.79
CA LYS A 497 13.31 -19.28 -5.33
C LYS A 497 12.38 -19.79 -6.42
N ASP A 498 12.44 -21.08 -6.70
CA ASP A 498 11.49 -21.73 -7.61
C ASP A 498 10.43 -22.47 -6.79
N TRP A 499 9.15 -22.38 -7.17
CA TRP A 499 8.13 -23.26 -6.63
C TRP A 499 8.40 -24.71 -7.06
N SER A 500 8.10 -25.67 -6.18
CA SER A 500 8.22 -27.09 -6.47
C SER A 500 6.93 -27.80 -6.10
N ASP A 501 6.12 -28.13 -7.10
CA ASP A 501 4.83 -28.80 -6.95
C ASP A 501 5.00 -30.11 -6.16
N HIS A 502 6.00 -30.93 -6.52
CA HIS A 502 6.27 -32.19 -5.84
C HIS A 502 6.58 -32.05 -4.34
N LYS A 503 7.15 -30.91 -3.91
CA LYS A 503 7.50 -30.66 -2.50
C LYS A 503 6.54 -29.69 -1.82
N GLU A 504 5.61 -29.11 -2.58
CA GLU A 504 4.66 -28.08 -2.16
C GLU A 504 5.32 -26.93 -1.40
N LYS A 505 6.50 -26.50 -1.89
CA LYS A 505 7.28 -25.42 -1.26
C LYS A 505 8.20 -24.69 -2.22
N TRP A 506 8.53 -23.45 -1.84
CA TRP A 506 9.60 -22.67 -2.46
C TRP A 506 10.99 -23.26 -2.19
N ILE A 507 11.77 -23.45 -3.25
CA ILE A 507 13.14 -23.98 -3.24
C ILE A 507 14.12 -22.87 -3.57
N MET A 508 14.92 -22.51 -2.57
CA MET A 508 15.92 -21.45 -2.69
C MET A 508 17.06 -21.82 -3.64
N LYS A 509 17.50 -20.85 -4.46
CA LYS A 509 18.71 -20.92 -5.29
C LYS A 509 19.92 -20.40 -4.51
N ASN A 510 21.09 -20.94 -4.85
CA ASN A 510 22.37 -20.59 -4.22
C ASN A 510 23.22 -19.59 -5.05
N SER A 511 22.63 -19.10 -6.15
CA SER A 511 23.18 -18.09 -7.03
C SER A 511 22.07 -17.27 -7.64
N SER A 512 22.43 -16.10 -8.16
CA SER A 512 21.58 -15.34 -9.07
C SER A 512 21.23 -16.15 -10.32
N ILE A 513 20.10 -15.81 -10.93
CA ILE A 513 19.64 -16.37 -12.20
C ILE A 513 19.45 -15.23 -13.19
N ASN A 514 19.62 -15.51 -14.47
CA ASN A 514 19.33 -14.56 -15.55
C ASN A 514 18.03 -14.96 -16.22
N ILE A 515 17.20 -13.97 -16.56
CA ILE A 515 15.91 -14.14 -17.21
C ILE A 515 15.83 -13.15 -18.37
N ASN A 516 15.44 -13.63 -19.56
CA ASN A 516 15.15 -12.80 -20.71
C ASN A 516 13.79 -12.11 -20.54
N LEU A 517 13.72 -10.82 -20.89
CA LEU A 517 12.51 -10.02 -20.78
C LEU A 517 11.95 -9.55 -22.13
N GLU A 518 12.53 -9.96 -23.27
CA GLU A 518 12.11 -9.48 -24.60
C GLU A 518 10.65 -9.80 -24.94
N LYS A 519 10.15 -10.92 -24.44
CA LYS A 519 8.76 -11.37 -24.62
C LYS A 519 7.96 -11.37 -23.32
N ALA A 520 8.50 -10.76 -22.27
CA ALA A 520 7.86 -10.78 -20.96
C ALA A 520 6.78 -9.70 -20.86
N MET A 521 5.64 -10.08 -20.28
CA MET A 521 4.67 -9.15 -19.72
C MET A 521 5.14 -8.67 -18.36
N ILE A 522 5.49 -7.39 -18.23
CA ILE A 522 5.95 -6.82 -16.97
C ILE A 522 4.86 -5.92 -16.41
N ILE A 523 4.36 -6.28 -15.23
CA ILE A 523 3.21 -5.63 -14.58
C ILE A 523 3.67 -5.02 -13.25
N LYS A 524 3.37 -3.73 -13.05
CA LYS A 524 3.58 -3.01 -11.80
C LYS A 524 2.38 -2.12 -11.55
N ASP A 525 1.76 -2.26 -10.37
CA ASP A 525 0.57 -1.49 -9.97
C ASP A 525 -0.54 -1.50 -11.05
N ASP A 526 -0.91 -2.72 -11.49
CA ASP A 526 -1.93 -2.97 -12.53
C ASP A 526 -1.61 -2.39 -13.93
N LYS A 527 -0.38 -1.95 -14.18
CA LYS A 527 0.04 -1.36 -15.47
C LYS A 527 1.16 -2.15 -16.10
N ILE A 528 1.15 -2.20 -17.44
CA ILE A 528 2.30 -2.66 -18.22
C ILE A 528 3.42 -1.63 -18.05
N ILE A 529 4.61 -2.12 -17.69
CA ILE A 529 5.84 -1.32 -17.65
C ILE A 529 6.89 -1.93 -18.57
N THR A 530 7.90 -1.14 -18.89
CA THR A 530 9.07 -1.58 -19.66
C THR A 530 10.15 -2.17 -18.74
N PRO A 531 11.09 -2.99 -19.27
CA PRO A 531 12.20 -3.52 -18.47
C PRO A 531 13.05 -2.44 -17.77
N GLU A 532 13.16 -1.24 -18.34
CA GLU A 532 13.92 -0.10 -17.78
C GLU A 532 13.32 0.44 -16.48
N GLU A 533 12.03 0.24 -16.27
CA GLU A 533 11.30 0.72 -15.09
C GLU A 533 11.42 -0.21 -13.88
N LEU A 534 12.04 -1.38 -14.06
CA LEU A 534 12.40 -2.29 -12.96
C LEU A 534 13.57 -1.71 -12.17
N LEU A 535 13.33 -1.46 -10.87
CA LEU A 535 14.33 -0.88 -10.00
C LEU A 535 15.09 -1.95 -9.24
N MET A 536 16.34 -1.67 -8.89
CA MET A 536 17.12 -2.55 -8.01
C MET A 536 16.36 -2.81 -6.71
N LYS A 537 16.34 -4.08 -6.27
CA LYS A 537 15.59 -4.62 -5.13
C LYS A 537 14.06 -4.70 -5.30
N ASP A 538 13.49 -4.34 -6.45
CA ASP A 538 12.09 -4.66 -6.75
C ASP A 538 11.88 -6.17 -6.56
N SER A 539 10.83 -6.53 -5.82
CA SER A 539 10.49 -7.93 -5.57
C SER A 539 9.62 -8.41 -6.72
N LEU A 540 9.95 -9.58 -7.28
CA LEU A 540 9.31 -10.09 -8.48
C LEU A 540 8.67 -11.44 -8.23
N TYR A 541 7.49 -11.63 -8.82
CA TYR A 541 6.83 -12.91 -9.03
C TYR A 541 6.82 -13.19 -10.54
N ILE A 542 7.46 -14.27 -10.97
CA ILE A 542 7.78 -14.51 -12.38
C ILE A 542 7.25 -15.88 -12.81
N ILE A 543 6.49 -15.90 -13.90
CA ILE A 543 6.25 -17.09 -14.71
C ILE A 543 7.29 -17.10 -15.83
N ARG A 544 8.08 -18.17 -15.93
CA ARG A 544 9.12 -18.31 -16.96
C ARG A 544 9.17 -19.71 -17.53
N ASP A 545 9.53 -19.82 -18.80
CA ASP A 545 10.02 -21.07 -19.38
C ASP A 545 11.55 -21.02 -19.43
N ASP A 546 12.19 -21.70 -18.49
CA ASP A 546 13.63 -21.71 -18.28
C ASP A 546 14.28 -20.31 -18.26
N TYR A 547 14.94 -19.89 -19.33
CA TYR A 547 15.56 -18.56 -19.44
C TYR A 547 14.55 -17.46 -19.78
N ASP A 548 13.43 -17.78 -20.42
CA ASP A 548 12.51 -16.78 -20.98
C ASP A 548 11.39 -16.42 -20.00
N GLY A 549 11.34 -15.16 -19.58
CA GLY A 549 10.24 -14.62 -18.79
C GLY A 549 8.98 -14.49 -19.64
N LYS A 550 7.85 -14.99 -19.13
CA LYS A 550 6.52 -14.85 -19.75
C LYS A 550 5.72 -13.76 -19.07
N ILE A 551 5.64 -13.81 -17.75
CA ILE A 551 4.93 -12.81 -16.92
C ILE A 551 5.81 -12.46 -15.73
N VAL A 552 5.98 -11.17 -15.46
CA VAL A 552 6.77 -10.60 -14.37
C VAL A 552 5.87 -9.62 -13.64
N ILE A 553 5.53 -9.92 -12.39
CA ILE A 553 4.72 -9.05 -11.53
C ILE A 553 5.63 -8.45 -10.47
N VAL A 554 5.66 -7.12 -10.39
CA VAL A 554 6.39 -6.37 -9.37
C VAL A 554 5.57 -6.26 -8.08
N LYS A 555 6.21 -6.46 -6.94
CA LYS A 555 5.64 -6.60 -5.58
C LYS A 555 6.08 -5.48 -4.62
#